data_AF-A0A351DPW6-F1
#
_entry.id   AF-A0A351DPW6-F1
#
_cell.length_a   1.000
_cell.length_b   1.000
_cell.length_c   1.000
_cell.angle_alpha   90.00
_cell.angle_beta   90.00
_cell.angle_gamma   90.00
#
_symmetry.space_group_name_H-M   'P 1'
#
loop_
_entity.id
_entity.type
_entity.pdbx_description
1 polymer ?
#
loop_
_entity_poly.entity_id
_entity_poly.type
_entity_poly.pdbx_seq_one_letter_code
_entity_poly.pdbx_strand_id
1 'polypeptide(L)' 'MANSPQARKRAKQADVRRNHNASLRSRARTYVKKTLAAIAAGEAQAATDALRAATPILDGMVTKGIYKKNKCARI' A
#
# COMPACT_ATOMS: atom_id res chain seq x y z
N MET A 1 19.47 9.01 -21.37
CA MET A 1 20.14 7.68 -21.39
C MET A 1 20.99 7.54 -20.13
N ALA A 2 21.05 6.33 -19.56
CA ALA A 2 21.91 6.05 -18.41
C ALA A 2 23.35 5.80 -18.90
N ASN A 3 24.10 6.88 -19.11
CA ASN A 3 25.37 6.89 -19.84
C ASN A 3 26.57 6.36 -19.06
N SER A 4 26.45 6.16 -17.75
CA SER A 4 27.48 5.53 -16.92
C SER A 4 27.06 4.12 -16.47
N PRO A 5 28.01 3.21 -16.20
CA PRO A 5 27.70 1.87 -15.66
C PRO A 5 26.87 1.93 -14.37
N GLN A 6 27.17 2.91 -13.51
CA GLN A 6 26.44 3.16 -12.27
C GLN A 6 25.00 3.60 -12.54
N ALA A 7 24.79 4.51 -13.50
CA ALA A 7 23.44 4.96 -13.88
C ALA A 7 22.62 3.79 -14.44
N ARG A 8 23.21 2.93 -15.30
CA ARG A 8 22.54 1.75 -15.85
C ARG A 8 22.13 0.77 -14.75
N LYS A 9 22.97 0.58 -13.73
CA LYS A 9 22.66 -0.23 -12.53
C LYS A 9 21.49 0.38 -11.74
N ARG A 10 21.50 1.70 -11.52
CA ARG A 10 20.42 2.40 -10.79
C ARG A 10 19.08 2.30 -11.50
N ALA A 11 19.07 2.40 -12.83
CA ALA A 11 17.84 2.24 -13.62
C ALA A 11 17.20 0.86 -13.41
N LYS A 12 17.99 -0.22 -13.54
CA LYS A 12 17.52 -1.59 -13.28
C LYS A 12 16.98 -1.77 -11.86
N GLN A 13 17.69 -1.23 -10.86
CA GLN A 13 17.24 -1.28 -9.46
C GLN A 13 15.93 -0.50 -9.23
N ALA A 14 15.75 0.63 -9.91
CA ALA A 14 14.55 1.44 -9.81
C ALA A 14 13.32 0.70 -10.33
N ASP A 15 13.43 -0.01 -11.45
CA ASP A 15 12.33 -0.80 -12.02
C ASP A 15 11.88 -1.93 -11.09
N VAL A 16 12.84 -2.66 -10.51
CA VAL A 16 12.55 -3.71 -9.52
C VAL A 16 11.81 -3.13 -8.31
N ARG A 17 12.32 -2.03 -7.75
CA ARG A 17 11.68 -1.34 -6.60
C ARG A 17 10.31 -0.80 -6.97
N ARG A 18 10.13 -0.27 -8.18
CA ARG A 18 8.86 0.27 -8.67
C ARG A 18 7.79 -0.82 -8.69
N ASN A 19 8.10 -1.97 -9.30
CA ASN A 19 7.17 -3.08 -9.43
C ASN A 19 6.79 -3.67 -8.06
N HIS A 20 7.78 -3.89 -7.18
CA HIS A 20 7.54 -4.36 -5.82
C HIS A 20 6.70 -3.37 -5.00
N ASN A 21 7.00 -2.08 -5.08
CA ASN A 21 6.25 -1.07 -4.32
C ASN A 21 4.83 -0.85 -4.90
N ALA A 22 4.63 -1.11 -6.20
CA ALA A 22 3.32 -1.06 -6.81
C ALA A 22 2.40 -2.16 -6.25
N SER A 23 2.89 -3.40 -6.10
CA SER A 23 2.10 -4.50 -5.53
C SER A 23 1.72 -4.23 -4.06
N LEU A 24 2.66 -3.70 -3.26
CA LEU A 24 2.39 -3.32 -1.87
C LEU A 24 1.33 -2.21 -1.75
N ARG A 25 1.40 -1.17 -2.60
CA ARG A 25 0.37 -0.12 -2.63
C ARG A 25 -0.98 -0.66 -3.07
N SER A 26 -1.01 -1.53 -4.08
CA SER A 26 -2.24 -2.17 -4.57
C SER A 26 -2.90 -2.96 -3.46
N ARG A 27 -2.14 -3.79 -2.75
CA ARG A 27 -2.63 -4.58 -1.61
C ARG A 27 -3.32 -3.70 -0.57
N ALA A 28 -2.66 -2.64 -0.12
CA ALA A 28 -3.23 -1.73 0.87
C ALA A 28 -4.53 -1.05 0.39
N ARG A 29 -4.56 -0.59 -0.87
CA ARG A 29 -5.77 0.02 -1.46
C ARG A 29 -6.93 -0.96 -1.54
N THR A 30 -6.66 -2.23 -1.85
CA THR A 30 -7.70 -3.27 -1.90
C THR A 30 -8.36 -3.46 -0.54
N TYR A 31 -7.60 -3.50 0.56
CA TYR A 31 -8.17 -3.62 1.90
C TYR A 31 -9.03 -2.42 2.26
N VAL A 32 -8.55 -1.20 2.01
CA VAL A 32 -9.33 0.03 2.21
C VAL A 32 -10.63 0.00 1.39
N LYS A 33 -10.56 -0.41 0.12
CA LYS A 33 -11.74 -0.53 -0.74
C LYS A 33 -12.75 -1.54 -0.19
N LYS A 34 -12.30 -2.68 0.34
CA LYS A 34 -13.19 -3.68 0.95
C LYS A 34 -13.90 -3.11 2.17
N THR A 35 -13.19 -2.38 3.03
CA THR A 35 -13.79 -1.74 4.21
C THR A 35 -14.85 -0.72 3.80
N LEU A 36 -14.54 0.16 2.84
CA LEU A 36 -15.49 1.15 2.32
C LEU A 36 -16.71 0.50 1.65
N ALA A 37 -16.52 -0.61 0.93
CA ALA A 37 -17.63 -1.34 0.32
C ALA A 37 -18.54 -1.99 1.38
N ALA A 38 -17.97 -2.56 2.44
CA ALA A 38 -18.75 -3.12 3.54
C ALA A 38 -19.54 -2.05 4.31
N ILE A 39 -18.93 -0.88 4.52
CA ILE A 39 -19.62 0.29 5.11
C ILE A 39 -20.78 0.75 4.22
N ALA A 40 -20.55 0.86 2.90
CA ALA A 40 -21.59 1.27 1.96
C ALA A 40 -22.75 0.26 1.85
N ALA A 41 -22.50 -1.01 2.12
CA ALA A 41 -23.51 -2.06 2.15
C ALA A 41 -24.36 -2.07 3.44
N GLY A 42 -23.99 -1.29 4.47
CA GLY A 42 -24.72 -1.24 5.75
C GLY A 42 -24.46 -2.41 6.70
N GLU A 43 -23.51 -3.29 6.38
CA GLU A 43 -23.19 -4.49 7.17
C GLU A 43 -22.17 -4.16 8.27
N ALA A 44 -22.68 -3.79 9.46
CA ALA A 44 -21.85 -3.29 10.56
C ALA A 44 -20.77 -4.28 11.04
N GLN A 45 -21.11 -5.57 11.13
CA GLN A 45 -20.18 -6.59 11.59
C GLN A 45 -19.06 -6.82 10.55
N ALA A 46 -19.44 -6.97 9.28
CA ALA A 46 -18.50 -7.17 8.18
C ALA A 46 -17.57 -5.97 8.00
N ALA A 47 -18.07 -4.74 8.18
CA ALA A 47 -17.26 -3.53 8.14
C ALA A 47 -16.22 -3.49 9.27
N THR A 48 -16.62 -3.87 10.49
CA THR A 48 -15.74 -3.91 11.66
C THR A 48 -14.61 -4.93 11.48
N ASP A 49 -14.92 -6.11 10.97
CA ASP A 49 -13.94 -7.16 10.73
C ASP A 49 -13.00 -6.81 9.55
N ALA A 50 -13.54 -6.21 8.49
CA ALA A 50 -12.73 -5.69 7.39
C ALA A 50 -11.78 -4.58 7.85
N LEU A 51 -12.22 -3.70 8.77
CA LEU A 51 -11.38 -2.67 9.35
C LEU A 51 -10.26 -3.27 10.21
N ARG A 52 -10.58 -4.21 11.11
CA ARG A 52 -9.58 -4.93 11.94
C ARG A 52 -8.51 -5.59 11.10
N ALA A 53 -8.87 -6.17 9.96
CA ALA A 53 -7.91 -6.77 9.03
C ALA A 53 -7.09 -5.72 8.26
N ALA A 54 -7.68 -4.56 7.94
CA ALA A 54 -7.01 -3.50 7.19
C ALA A 54 -5.94 -2.76 8.01
N THR A 55 -6.20 -2.48 9.29
CA THR A 55 -5.32 -1.71 10.18
C THR A 55 -3.87 -2.23 10.23
N PRO A 56 -3.59 -3.50 10.59
CA PRO A 56 -2.21 -4.00 10.67
C PRO A 56 -1.51 -4.03 9.29
N ILE A 57 -2.28 -4.17 8.21
CA ILE A 57 -1.74 -4.12 6.86
C ILE A 57 -1.29 -2.70 6.51
N LEU A 58 -2.10 -1.70 6.83
CA LEU A 58 -1.79 -0.29 6.61
C LEU A 58 -0.57 0.15 7.44
N ASP A 59 -0.53 -0.18 8.73
CA ASP A 59 0.61 0.12 9.60
C ASP A 59 1.89 -0.55 9.11
N GLY A 60 1.81 -1.80 8.67
CA GLY A 60 2.95 -2.50 8.04
C GLY A 60 3.47 -1.82 6.77
N MET A 61 2.63 -1.08 6.02
CA MET A 61 3.08 -0.31 4.85
C MET A 61 3.85 0.95 5.23
N VAL A 62 3.60 1.52 6.40
CA VAL A 62 4.37 2.62 6.95
C VAL A 62 5.77 2.15 7.31
N THR A 63 5.89 1.01 7.99
CA THR A 63 7.19 0.41 8.34
C THR A 63 8.03 0.08 7.10
N LYS A 64 7.38 -0.34 6.01
CA LYS A 64 8.04 -0.60 4.70
C LYS A 64 8.35 0.66 3.90
N GLY A 65 8.04 1.86 4.42
CA GLY A 65 8.30 3.14 3.75
C GLY A 65 7.41 3.41 2.52
N ILE A 66 6.33 2.65 2.35
CA ILE A 66 5.41 2.79 1.21
C ILE A 66 4.46 3.97 1.42
N TYR A 67 3.99 4.15 2.66
CA TYR A 67 3.17 5.29 3.07
C TYR A 67 3.85 6.10 4.17
N LYS A 68 3.51 7.38 4.23
CA LYS A 68 3.87 8.26 5.35
C LYS A 68 2.86 8.06 6.48
N LYS A 69 3.31 8.23 7.73
CA LYS A 69 2.47 8.10 8.94
C LYS A 69 1.17 8.90 8.83
N ASN A 70 1.26 10.19 8.48
CA ASN A 70 0.10 11.08 8.35
C ASN A 70 -0.89 10.63 7.27
N LYS A 71 -0.41 9.95 6.22
CA LYS A 71 -1.29 9.42 5.18
C LYS A 71 -2.05 8.20 5.69
N CYS A 72 -1.38 7.26 6.38
CA CYS A 72 -2.07 6.13 6.98
C CYS A 72 -3.03 6.54 8.10
N ALA A 73 -2.66 7.50 8.94
CA ALA A 73 -3.53 7.98 10.02
C ALA A 73 -4.80 8.70 9.52
N ARG A 74 -4.83 9.14 8.26
CA ARG A 74 -6.00 9.78 7.64
C ARG A 74 -6.89 8.81 6.86
N ILE A 75 -6.36 7.64 6.49
CA ILE A 75 -7.07 6.62 5.74
C ILE A 75 -7.84 5.76 6.73
#